data_AF-A0A442FN79-F1
#
_entry.id   AF-A0A442FN79-F1
#
_cell.length_a   1.000
_cell.length_b   1.000
_cell.length_c   1.000
_cell.angle_alpha   90.00
_cell.angle_beta   90.00
_cell.angle_gamma   90.00
#
_symmetry.space_group_name_H-M   'P 1'
#
loop_
_entity.id
_entity.type
_entity.pdbx_description
1 polymer ?
#
loop_
_entity_poly.entity_id
_entity_poly.type
_entity_poly.pdbx_seq_one_letter_code
_entity_poly.pdbx_strand_id
1 'polypeptide(L)'
;MCRWLQRKSDEIQAAAAILGVVVGFIGFGATWWQLRSANNSLQASNTYTIQHDAREIAAEVLGRGLVQKLKQGTLSADERDKAKNDFWTMLNFYLSVFRQLKAGGINDNIGAAFGQDFCQLLSEKQLSDAFDEMLAEKKISQNYVIMRETWCAKN
;
A
#
# COMPACT_ATOMS: atom_id res chain seq x y z
N MET A 1 -20.62 -28.17 -59.52
CA MET A 1 -19.61 -27.13 -59.22
C MET A 1 -19.88 -26.35 -57.92
N CYS A 2 -21.13 -26.08 -57.54
CA CYS A 2 -21.46 -25.25 -56.36
C CYS A 2 -21.09 -25.84 -54.98
N ARG A 3 -21.13 -27.16 -54.80
CA ARG A 3 -20.80 -27.81 -53.50
C ARG A 3 -19.29 -27.81 -53.14
N TRP A 4 -18.40 -27.67 -54.13
CA TRP A 4 -16.95 -27.69 -53.89
C TRP A 4 -16.43 -26.32 -53.44
N LEU A 5 -16.98 -25.23 -54.00
CA LEU A 5 -16.69 -23.85 -53.59
C LEU A 5 -17.24 -23.53 -52.19
N GLN A 6 -18.44 -24.00 -51.84
CA GLN A 6 -18.98 -23.86 -50.48
C GLN A 6 -18.12 -24.58 -49.43
N ARG A 7 -17.68 -25.81 -49.72
CA ARG A 7 -16.86 -26.60 -48.79
C ARG A 7 -15.48 -25.98 -48.54
N LYS A 8 -14.90 -25.33 -49.56
CA LYS A 8 -13.65 -24.55 -49.44
C LYS A 8 -13.86 -23.21 -48.73
N SER A 9 -14.99 -22.54 -48.98
CA SER A 9 -15.37 -21.29 -48.28
C SER A 9 -15.58 -21.51 -46.78
N ASP A 10 -16.27 -22.59 -46.40
CA ASP A 10 -16.52 -22.93 -45.00
C ASP A 10 -15.23 -23.34 -44.27
N GLU A 11 -14.32 -24.08 -44.94
CA GLU A 11 -12.99 -24.39 -44.40
C GLU A 11 -12.14 -23.12 -44.19
N ILE A 12 -12.19 -22.17 -45.12
CA ILE A 12 -11.43 -20.91 -45.03
C ILE A 12 -12.04 -19.99 -43.96
N GLN A 13 -13.36 -19.91 -43.85
CA GLN A 13 -14.03 -19.15 -42.78
C GLN A 13 -13.77 -19.75 -41.40
N ALA A 14 -13.78 -21.08 -41.26
CA ALA A 14 -13.43 -21.75 -40.02
C ALA A 14 -11.95 -21.50 -39.64
N ALA A 15 -11.03 -21.56 -40.62
CA ALA A 15 -9.62 -21.26 -40.39
C ALA A 15 -9.40 -19.78 -40.01
N ALA A 16 -10.11 -18.85 -40.64
CA ALA A 16 -10.05 -17.42 -40.33
C ALA A 16 -10.64 -17.10 -38.94
N ALA A 17 -11.72 -17.79 -38.54
CA ALA A 17 -12.30 -17.65 -37.20
C ALA A 17 -11.35 -18.17 -36.11
N ILE A 18 -10.70 -19.33 -36.33
CA ILE A 18 -9.69 -19.87 -35.41
C ILE A 18 -8.48 -18.94 -35.31
N LEU A 19 -7.98 -18.43 -36.44
CA LEU A 19 -6.90 -17.43 -36.46
C LEU A 19 -7.28 -16.13 -35.74
N GLY A 20 -8.50 -15.64 -35.94
CA GLY A 20 -9.02 -14.46 -35.24
C GLY A 20 -9.09 -14.65 -33.72
N VAL A 21 -9.52 -15.84 -33.27
CA VAL A 21 -9.52 -16.20 -31.84
C VAL A 21 -8.09 -16.28 -31.29
N VAL A 22 -7.15 -16.87 -32.02
CA VAL A 22 -5.74 -16.96 -31.60
C VAL A 22 -5.08 -15.58 -31.51
N VAL A 23 -5.30 -14.69 -32.48
CA VAL A 23 -4.80 -13.30 -32.42
C VAL A 23 -5.47 -12.53 -31.28
N GLY A 24 -6.76 -12.76 -31.01
CA GLY A 24 -7.47 -12.21 -29.86
C GLY A 24 -6.86 -12.64 -28.52
N PHE A 25 -6.55 -13.92 -28.34
CA PHE A 25 -5.88 -14.44 -27.13
C PHE A 25 -4.46 -13.89 -26.96
N ILE A 26 -3.69 -13.80 -28.05
CA ILE A 26 -2.33 -13.24 -28.02
C ILE A 26 -2.38 -11.73 -27.71
N GLY A 27 -3.31 -10.99 -28.32
CA GLY A 27 -3.52 -9.57 -28.06
C GLY A 27 -3.92 -9.30 -26.60
N PHE A 28 -4.89 -10.06 -26.07
CA PHE A 28 -5.30 -9.94 -24.67
C PHE A 28 -4.18 -10.35 -23.70
N GLY A 29 -3.40 -11.39 -24.05
CA GLY A 29 -2.23 -11.82 -23.28
C GLY A 29 -1.11 -10.78 -23.26
N ALA A 30 -0.84 -10.12 -24.39
CA ALA A 30 0.14 -9.04 -24.49
C ALA A 30 -0.31 -7.80 -23.70
N THR A 31 -1.59 -7.42 -23.77
CA THR A 31 -2.16 -6.33 -22.95
C THR A 31 -2.11 -6.68 -21.45
N TRP A 32 -2.43 -7.92 -21.08
CA TRP A 32 -2.30 -8.39 -19.70
C TRP A 32 -0.84 -8.33 -19.21
N TRP A 33 0.11 -8.71 -20.05
CA TRP A 33 1.53 -8.64 -19.72
C TRP A 33 2.03 -7.20 -19.61
N GLN A 34 1.56 -6.28 -20.48
CA GLN A 34 1.84 -4.85 -20.37
C GLN A 34 1.24 -4.24 -19.11
N LEU A 35 -0.01 -4.58 -18.76
CA LEU A 35 -0.65 -4.15 -17.51
C LEU A 35 0.11 -4.68 -16.29
N ARG A 36 0.57 -5.92 -16.34
CA ARG A 36 1.38 -6.52 -15.27
C ARG A 36 2.76 -5.87 -15.15
N SER A 37 3.42 -5.59 -16.27
CA SER A 37 4.72 -4.91 -16.31
C SER A 37 4.61 -3.47 -15.82
N ALA A 38 3.57 -2.74 -16.27
CA ALA A 38 3.27 -1.39 -15.81
C ALA A 38 2.92 -1.39 -14.31
N ASN A 39 2.12 -2.34 -13.82
CA ASN A 39 1.85 -2.47 -12.39
C ASN A 39 3.12 -2.76 -11.59
N ASN A 40 4.01 -3.63 -12.07
CA ASN A 40 5.29 -3.89 -11.40
C ASN A 40 6.18 -2.64 -11.36
N SER A 41 6.22 -1.88 -12.45
CA SER A 41 6.98 -0.62 -12.53
C SER A 41 6.39 0.45 -11.61
N LEU A 42 5.06 0.57 -11.57
CA LEU A 42 4.34 1.47 -10.65
C LEU A 42 4.55 1.07 -9.20
N GLN A 43 4.50 -0.22 -8.87
CA GLN A 43 4.78 -0.72 -7.53
C GLN A 43 6.21 -0.45 -7.10
N ALA A 44 7.19 -0.63 -8.00
CA ALA A 44 8.60 -0.30 -7.73
C ALA A 44 8.79 1.21 -7.50
N SER A 45 8.16 2.05 -8.35
CA SER A 45 8.20 3.51 -8.20
C SER A 45 7.57 3.96 -6.88
N ASN A 46 6.37 3.49 -6.55
CA ASN A 46 5.69 3.81 -5.31
C ASN A 46 6.48 3.32 -4.09
N THR A 47 7.09 2.13 -4.16
CA THR A 47 7.96 1.60 -3.10
C THR A 47 9.15 2.52 -2.87
N TYR A 48 9.81 3.00 -3.94
CA TYR A 48 10.92 3.93 -3.83
C TYR A 48 10.49 5.26 -3.19
N THR A 49 9.36 5.83 -3.62
CA THR A 49 8.81 7.05 -3.02
C THR A 49 8.48 6.86 -1.54
N ILE A 50 7.82 5.76 -1.17
CA ILE A 50 7.51 5.44 0.23
C ILE A 50 8.79 5.31 1.07
N GLN A 51 9.84 4.67 0.55
CA GLN A 51 11.11 4.56 1.26
C GLN A 51 11.83 5.91 1.39
N HIS A 52 11.72 6.78 0.40
CA HIS A 52 12.25 8.13 0.46
C HIS A 52 11.50 8.97 1.51
N ASP A 53 10.18 9.01 1.44
CA ASP A 53 9.31 9.72 2.38
C ASP A 53 9.51 9.20 3.81
N ALA A 54 9.69 7.89 3.98
CA ALA A 54 10.04 7.30 5.27
C ALA A 54 11.34 7.87 5.86
N ARG A 55 12.37 8.08 5.02
CA ARG A 55 13.65 8.66 5.46
C ARG A 55 13.52 10.14 5.79
N GLU A 56 12.75 10.90 5.01
CA GLU A 56 12.50 12.31 5.28
C GLU A 56 11.72 12.50 6.59
N ILE A 57 10.66 11.72 6.78
CA ILE A 57 9.88 11.75 8.02
C ILE A 57 10.73 11.30 9.20
N ALA A 58 11.53 10.23 9.05
CA ALA A 58 12.46 9.83 10.09
C ALA A 58 13.47 10.94 10.40
N ALA A 59 14.04 11.61 9.40
CA ALA A 59 14.98 12.71 9.62
C ALA A 59 14.31 13.91 10.33
N GLU A 60 13.10 14.28 9.94
CA GLU A 60 12.35 15.38 10.54
C GLU A 60 11.89 15.07 11.97
N VAL A 61 11.25 13.91 12.17
CA VAL A 61 10.67 13.50 13.45
C VAL A 61 11.74 13.06 14.44
N LEU A 62 12.73 12.26 14.03
CA LEU A 62 13.84 11.86 14.90
C LEU A 62 14.77 13.03 15.17
N GLY A 63 14.93 13.96 14.22
CA GLY A 63 15.71 15.19 14.41
C GLY A 63 15.16 16.08 15.54
N ARG A 64 13.85 16.03 15.82
CA ARG A 64 13.21 16.73 16.94
C ARG A 64 13.29 15.97 18.27
N GLY A 65 13.46 14.64 18.23
CA GLY A 65 13.61 13.78 19.42
C GLY A 65 12.35 13.64 20.29
N LEU A 66 11.24 14.27 19.92
CA LEU A 66 10.03 14.34 20.76
C LEU A 66 9.27 13.01 20.83
N VAL A 67 9.27 12.21 19.76
CA VAL A 67 8.67 10.86 19.77
C VAL A 67 9.48 9.91 20.65
N GLN A 68 10.80 10.08 20.72
CA GLN A 68 11.64 9.31 21.64
C GLN A 68 11.36 9.68 23.10
N LYS A 69 11.17 10.97 23.40
CA LYS A 69 10.73 11.44 24.72
C LYS A 69 9.32 10.95 25.07
N LEU A 70 8.41 10.88 24.08
CA LEU A 70 7.08 10.29 24.24
C LEU A 70 7.17 8.82 24.65
N LYS A 71 7.98 8.04 23.94
CA LYS A 71 8.25 6.64 24.26
C LYS A 71 8.83 6.47 25.68
N GLN A 72 9.72 7.37 26.10
CA GLN A 72 10.35 7.34 27.42
C GLN A 72 9.45 7.89 28.55
N GLY A 73 8.34 8.55 28.23
CA GLY A 73 7.48 9.21 29.21
C GLY A 73 8.12 10.42 29.89
N THR A 74 9.16 11.01 29.28
CA THR A 74 9.97 12.11 29.86
C THR A 74 9.56 13.50 29.35
N LEU A 75 8.44 13.59 28.63
CA LEU A 75 7.94 14.85 28.07
C LEU A 75 7.49 15.81 29.16
N SER A 76 7.89 17.08 29.02
CA SER A 76 7.21 18.17 29.71
C SER A 76 5.78 18.38 29.18
N ALA A 77 4.92 19.05 29.96
CA ALA A 77 3.55 19.36 29.54
C ALA A 77 3.50 20.11 28.20
N ASP A 78 4.44 21.04 27.98
CA ASP A 78 4.52 21.89 26.78
C ASP A 78 5.03 21.12 25.54
N GLU A 79 5.79 20.04 25.75
CA GLU A 79 6.32 19.19 24.67
C GLU A 79 5.32 18.11 24.26
N ARG A 80 4.31 17.82 25.10
CA ARG A 80 3.37 16.72 24.87
C ARG A 80 2.54 16.91 23.61
N ASP A 81 2.05 18.12 23.35
CA ASP A 81 1.29 18.42 22.13
C ASP A 81 2.15 18.36 20.87
N LYS A 82 3.41 18.80 20.96
CA LYS A 82 4.36 18.71 19.84
C LYS A 82 4.71 17.25 19.54
N ALA A 83 4.93 16.44 20.57
CA ALA A 83 5.17 15.02 20.43
C ALA A 83 3.96 14.27 19.84
N LYS A 84 2.73 14.63 20.24
CA LYS A 84 1.50 14.12 19.63
C LYS A 84 1.41 14.50 18.15
N ASN A 85 1.81 15.72 17.76
CA ASN A 85 1.83 16.13 16.36
C ASN A 85 2.89 15.38 15.54
N ASP A 86 4.09 15.19 16.07
CA ASP A 86 5.12 14.38 15.40
C ASP A 86 4.67 12.92 15.26
N PHE A 87 4.04 12.37 16.30
CA PHE A 87 3.46 11.02 16.26
C PHE A 87 2.31 10.94 15.25
N TRP A 88 1.45 11.96 15.17
CA TRP A 88 0.40 12.05 14.16
C TRP A 88 0.95 12.01 12.73
N THR A 89 2.05 12.71 12.46
CA THR A 89 2.74 12.67 11.17
C THR A 89 3.20 11.26 10.82
N MET A 90 3.77 10.53 11.79
CA MET A 90 4.13 9.12 11.59
C MET A 90 2.90 8.25 11.28
N LEU A 91 1.80 8.42 12.04
CA LEU A 91 0.56 7.67 11.82
C LEU A 91 -0.04 7.95 10.43
N ASN A 92 0.04 9.20 9.95
CA ASN A 92 -0.41 9.58 8.60
C ASN A 92 0.39 8.87 7.51
N PHE A 93 1.70 8.76 7.69
CA PHE A 93 2.56 8.04 6.75
C PHE A 93 2.19 6.55 6.71
N TYR A 94 2.08 5.89 7.86
CA TYR A 94 1.62 4.51 7.93
C TYR A 94 0.25 4.31 7.28
N LEU A 95 -0.70 5.23 7.49
CA LEU A 95 -2.01 5.16 6.85
C LEU A 95 -1.93 5.34 5.32
N SER A 96 -1.01 6.17 4.82
CA SER A 96 -0.75 6.30 3.39
C SER A 96 -0.24 4.97 2.80
N VAL A 97 0.75 4.35 3.45
CA VAL A 97 1.28 3.04 3.03
C VAL A 97 0.18 1.97 3.06
N PHE A 98 -0.65 1.94 4.10
CA PHE A 98 -1.79 1.02 4.18
C PHE A 98 -2.77 1.19 3.01
N ARG A 99 -3.08 2.43 2.63
CA ARG A 99 -3.96 2.72 1.49
C ARG A 99 -3.32 2.29 0.18
N GLN A 100 -2.03 2.53 0.00
CA GLN A 100 -1.29 2.07 -1.19
C GLN A 100 -1.28 0.54 -1.29
N LEU A 101 -1.13 -0.17 -0.17
CA LEU A 101 -1.24 -1.62 -0.14
C LEU A 101 -2.65 -2.08 -0.56
N LYS A 102 -3.70 -1.50 0.03
CA LYS A 102 -5.10 -1.85 -0.29
C LYS A 102 -5.47 -1.54 -1.75
N ALA A 103 -4.85 -0.53 -2.35
CA ALA A 103 -5.04 -0.16 -3.75
C ALA A 103 -4.19 -1.00 -4.73
N GLY A 104 -3.32 -1.90 -4.25
CA GLY A 104 -2.37 -2.65 -5.08
C GLY A 104 -1.22 -1.78 -5.62
N GLY A 105 -1.05 -0.58 -5.06
CA GLY A 105 0.00 0.38 -5.40
C GLY A 105 1.38 -0.01 -4.87
N ILE A 106 1.46 -0.94 -3.92
CA ILE A 106 2.69 -1.61 -3.49
C ILE A 106 2.46 -3.13 -3.38
N ASN A 107 3.54 -3.90 -3.37
CA ASN A 107 3.46 -5.34 -3.15
C ASN A 107 3.24 -5.70 -1.66
N ASP A 108 2.76 -6.92 -1.43
CA ASP A 108 2.42 -7.41 -0.08
C ASP A 108 3.64 -7.49 0.85
N ASN A 109 4.85 -7.71 0.32
CA ASN A 109 6.07 -7.79 1.14
C ASN A 109 6.41 -6.44 1.77
N ILE A 110 6.32 -5.36 1.00
CA ILE A 110 6.52 -4.00 1.52
C ILE A 110 5.41 -3.66 2.51
N GLY A 111 4.16 -3.98 2.17
CA GLY A 111 3.03 -3.78 3.08
C GLY A 111 3.19 -4.52 4.43
N ALA A 112 3.68 -5.75 4.39
CA ALA A 112 3.93 -6.56 5.58
C ALA A 112 5.07 -6.00 6.45
N ALA A 113 6.17 -5.55 5.83
CA ALA A 113 7.29 -4.95 6.56
C ALA A 113 6.85 -3.68 7.32
N PHE A 114 6.17 -2.74 6.64
CA PHE A 114 5.65 -1.54 7.29
C PHE A 114 4.55 -1.84 8.32
N GLY A 115 3.73 -2.87 8.08
CA GLY A 115 2.77 -3.35 9.07
C GLY A 115 3.44 -3.87 10.35
N GLN A 116 4.53 -4.62 10.21
CA GLN A 116 5.33 -5.10 11.35
C GLN A 116 5.96 -3.93 12.13
N ASP A 117 6.57 -2.98 11.44
CA ASP A 117 7.16 -1.78 12.06
C ASP A 117 6.10 -0.96 12.83
N PHE A 118 4.91 -0.79 12.24
CA PHE A 118 3.79 -0.12 12.88
C PHE A 118 3.32 -0.85 14.16
N CYS A 119 3.18 -2.18 14.10
CA CYS A 119 2.75 -2.95 15.27
C CYS A 119 3.82 -2.99 16.35
N GLN A 120 5.11 -3.03 15.97
CA GLN A 120 6.20 -2.89 16.93
C GLN A 120 6.19 -1.50 17.59
N LEU A 121 5.93 -0.44 16.83
CA LEU A 121 5.79 0.91 17.36
C LEU A 121 4.66 1.00 18.42
N LEU A 122 3.50 0.41 18.14
CA LEU A 122 2.36 0.39 19.06
C LEU A 122 2.47 -0.64 20.19
N SER A 123 3.46 -1.54 20.17
CA SER A 123 3.71 -2.43 21.31
C SER A 123 4.28 -1.67 22.53
N GLU A 124 4.83 -0.47 22.29
CA GLU A 124 5.27 0.45 23.33
C GLU A 124 4.05 1.12 23.98
N LYS A 125 3.84 0.86 25.27
CA LYS A 125 2.65 1.33 26.01
C LYS A 125 2.37 2.81 25.83
N GLN A 126 3.39 3.67 25.96
CA GLN A 126 3.22 5.13 25.84
C GLN A 126 2.70 5.56 24.45
N LEU A 127 3.07 4.84 23.39
CA LEU A 127 2.63 5.13 22.02
C LEU A 127 1.24 4.56 21.74
N SER A 128 0.91 3.39 22.32
CA SER A 128 -0.47 2.89 22.31
C SER A 128 -1.41 3.83 23.06
N ASP A 129 -1.03 4.27 24.27
CA ASP A 129 -1.84 5.19 25.07
C ASP A 129 -2.03 6.53 24.33
N ALA A 130 -0.97 7.05 23.69
CA ALA A 130 -1.07 8.25 22.86
C ALA A 130 -1.98 8.05 21.63
N PHE A 131 -1.95 6.87 21.01
CA PHE A 131 -2.86 6.54 19.90
C PHE A 131 -4.32 6.54 20.37
N ASP A 132 -4.60 5.88 21.49
CA ASP A 132 -5.96 5.78 22.04
C ASP A 132 -6.46 7.16 22.52
N GLU A 133 -5.58 7.98 23.12
CA GLU A 133 -5.86 9.37 23.48
C GLU A 133 -6.19 10.22 22.24
N MET A 134 -5.40 10.11 21.17
CA MET A 134 -5.66 10.84 19.93
C MET A 134 -6.95 10.40 19.23
N LEU A 135 -7.34 9.13 19.38
CA LEU A 135 -8.61 8.62 18.88
C LEU A 135 -9.78 9.21 19.68
N ALA A 136 -9.67 9.22 21.02
CA ALA A 136 -10.67 9.82 21.91
C ALA A 136 -10.82 11.34 21.65
N GLU A 137 -9.72 12.04 21.39
CA GLU A 137 -9.67 13.46 21.00
C GLU A 137 -10.19 13.73 19.57
N LYS A 138 -10.54 12.68 18.79
CA LYS A 138 -10.93 12.77 17.37
C LYS A 138 -9.86 13.40 16.45
N LYS A 139 -8.58 13.38 16.86
CA LYS A 139 -7.45 13.79 15.99
C LYS A 139 -7.15 12.74 14.92
N ILE A 140 -7.45 11.48 15.20
CA ILE A 140 -7.36 10.38 14.24
C ILE A 140 -8.74 9.74 14.04
N SER A 141 -8.95 9.15 12.87
CA SER A 141 -10.24 8.60 12.42
C SER A 141 -10.34 7.08 12.58
N GLN A 142 -11.51 6.51 12.28
CA GLN A 142 -11.72 5.06 12.28
C GLN A 142 -10.79 4.31 11.31
N ASN A 143 -10.27 4.97 10.27
CA ASN A 143 -9.33 4.36 9.33
C ASN A 143 -8.03 3.89 10.02
N TYR A 144 -7.59 4.57 11.08
CA TYR A 144 -6.39 4.17 11.83
C TYR A 144 -6.67 2.94 12.69
N VAL A 145 -7.90 2.80 13.20
CA VAL A 145 -8.35 1.60 13.93
C VAL A 145 -8.37 0.40 12.97
N ILE A 146 -8.97 0.56 11.79
CA ILE A 146 -8.98 -0.49 10.75
C ILE A 146 -7.56 -0.90 10.36
N MET A 147 -6.65 0.08 10.20
CA MET A 147 -5.24 -0.19 9.94
C MET A 147 -4.59 -0.99 11.07
N ARG A 148 -4.79 -0.58 12.34
CA ARG A 148 -4.27 -1.28 13.52
C ARG A 148 -4.80 -2.71 13.61
N GLU A 149 -6.10 -2.90 13.44
CA GLU A 149 -6.71 -4.24 13.45
C GLU A 149 -6.19 -5.09 12.28
N THR A 150 -6.09 -4.53 11.08
CA THR A 150 -5.64 -5.29 9.90
C THR A 150 -4.19 -5.74 10.01
N TRP A 151 -3.30 -4.86 10.49
CA TRP A 151 -1.87 -5.14 10.58
C TRP A 151 -1.49 -5.88 11.87
N CYS A 152 -2.13 -5.57 13.00
CA CYS A 152 -1.70 -6.07 14.31
C CYS A 152 -2.54 -7.21 14.86
N ALA A 153 -3.72 -7.52 14.31
CA ALA A 153 -4.52 -8.66 14.79
C ALA A 153 -3.95 -10.05 14.41
N LYS A 154 -2.86 -10.09 13.63
CA LYS A 154 -2.20 -11.34 13.20
C LYS A 154 -0.94 -11.70 13.99
N ASN A 155 -0.58 -10.92 15.01
CA ASN A 155 0.58 -11.18 15.88
C ASN A 155 0.16 -11.69 17.25
#